data_AF-A0A366H3K2-F1
#
_entry.id   AF-A0A366H3K2-F1
#
_cell.length_a   1.000
_cell.length_b   1.000
_cell.length_c   1.000
_cell.angle_alpha   90.00
_cell.angle_beta   90.00
_cell.angle_gamma   90.00
#
_symmetry.space_group_name_H-M   'P 1'
#
loop_
_entity.id
_entity.type
_entity.pdbx_description
1 polymer ?
#
loop_
_entity_poly.entity_id
_entity_poly.type
_entity_poly.pdbx_seq_one_letter_code
_entity_poly.pdbx_strand_id
1 'polypeptide(L)'
;MVHAAKHVQMMSSSQAPHFPSLSFSPVRACWIQIIVAAGAALLLAGCGQEAAKEDADQKKSAKTAASKEVIGEFIVIERTDTPDPKTSDYADCLYTAKLQVVAVEGGVDGTEEKLGTTGGKEEAHIVLAALPAFLNRKLQVGHELAVGDRFRARWVAFDEAPEKFRKMQTADKFGDYLLEYRLVTDAKLVRRGAPITAAAAAGAQGKMPEIPKERFIRAAATGVYADRRKERMSRELARMKGELEANGGSWETWMKKLEPYQEELEKRAKEAGGTLKVDQHVFARLGLQCYFDLTQDDPQVGPLAALRLLNAELQRHGIDLVVVPFPNKEDVNAHKFLAKDASAPTELNPCRIRCMMRMLEHDIEVIDLVPALRAGLEAHPFVYYDNRDTHPADGGIQIAADEVAKVLGDYDLLPANHTLLPIEKTEFVIEKDMEYFTKGSRYPAHRVLFPVDATPHREVLLQGDSFLSVPTNYVHNATIADHIGRHLGYRPDKLVREAGANLILQDLARLPKSELEGRKVLFFVFGPTRLRSPHSPLMSPELHWHLALLPE
;
A
#
# COMPACT_ATOMS: atom_id res chain seq x y z
N MET A 1 -37.39 -47.26 2.21
CA MET A 1 -36.35 -47.03 1.18
C MET A 1 -37.00 -46.39 -0.02
N VAL A 2 -36.27 -45.52 -0.71
CA VAL A 2 -36.66 -44.60 -1.81
C VAL A 2 -36.96 -43.16 -1.34
N HIS A 3 -36.03 -42.28 -1.73
CA HIS A 3 -35.96 -40.83 -1.51
C HIS A 3 -37.05 -40.06 -2.27
N ALA A 4 -37.60 -39.03 -1.63
CA ALA A 4 -38.36 -37.97 -2.28
C ALA A 4 -37.45 -36.75 -2.53
N ALA A 5 -37.19 -36.44 -3.80
CA ALA A 5 -36.55 -35.20 -4.23
C ALA A 5 -37.64 -34.13 -4.45
N LYS A 6 -37.51 -32.98 -3.79
CA LYS A 6 -38.30 -31.76 -4.07
C LYS A 6 -37.50 -30.85 -4.99
N HIS A 7 -38.06 -30.56 -6.16
CA HIS A 7 -37.62 -29.49 -7.05
C HIS A 7 -37.88 -28.13 -6.41
N VAL A 8 -36.86 -27.27 -6.38
CA VAL A 8 -37.00 -25.82 -6.15
C VAL A 8 -36.76 -25.14 -7.50
N GLN A 9 -37.77 -24.40 -7.95
CA GLN A 9 -37.80 -23.66 -9.20
C GLN A 9 -37.31 -22.23 -8.90
N MET A 10 -36.12 -21.86 -9.38
CA MET A 10 -35.62 -20.48 -9.31
C MET A 10 -36.33 -19.64 -10.38
N MET A 11 -37.05 -18.60 -9.95
CA MET A 11 -37.51 -17.53 -10.83
C MET A 11 -36.46 -16.43 -10.87
N SER A 12 -35.91 -16.18 -12.06
CA SER A 12 -35.08 -14.99 -12.34
C SER A 12 -35.99 -13.86 -12.80
N SER A 13 -35.92 -12.71 -12.14
CA SER A 13 -36.44 -11.45 -12.69
C SER A 13 -35.40 -10.36 -12.49
N SER A 14 -34.58 -10.12 -13.52
CA SER A 14 -33.77 -8.92 -13.65
C SER A 14 -34.54 -7.88 -14.46
N GLN A 15 -34.90 -6.77 -13.83
CA GLN A 15 -35.18 -5.52 -14.54
C GLN A 15 -34.41 -4.42 -13.82
N ALA A 16 -33.36 -3.92 -14.46
CA ALA A 16 -32.65 -2.72 -14.05
C ALA A 16 -33.37 -1.50 -14.64
N PRO A 17 -33.58 -0.41 -13.87
CA PRO A 17 -34.20 0.80 -14.40
C PRO A 17 -33.20 1.64 -15.21
N HIS A 18 -33.69 2.16 -16.34
CA HIS A 18 -33.02 3.16 -17.18
C HIS A 18 -32.91 4.52 -16.47
N PHE A 19 -31.72 5.10 -16.45
CA PHE A 19 -31.48 6.50 -16.09
C PHE A 19 -31.46 7.39 -17.35
N PRO A 20 -32.05 8.60 -17.32
CA PRO A 20 -32.00 9.53 -18.45
C PRO A 20 -30.67 10.30 -18.48
N SER A 21 -30.08 10.39 -19.68
CA SER A 21 -28.89 11.19 -19.97
C SER A 21 -29.23 12.69 -20.00
N LEU A 22 -28.62 13.46 -19.11
CA LEU A 22 -28.62 14.94 -19.18
C LEU A 22 -27.52 15.41 -20.12
N SER A 23 -27.91 16.20 -21.12
CA SER A 23 -27.00 16.89 -22.05
C SER A 23 -26.61 18.24 -21.47
N PHE A 24 -25.31 18.55 -21.44
CA PHE A 24 -24.80 19.88 -21.12
C PHE A 24 -24.45 20.62 -22.41
N SER A 25 -24.94 21.86 -22.51
CA SER A 25 -24.60 22.81 -23.58
C SER A 25 -23.44 23.71 -23.12
N PRO A 26 -22.46 24.04 -23.98
CA PRO A 26 -21.32 24.86 -23.58
C PRO A 26 -21.66 26.36 -23.68
N VAL A 27 -21.53 27.07 -22.56
CA VAL A 27 -21.55 28.54 -22.53
C VAL A 27 -20.14 29.08 -22.79
N ARG A 28 -20.11 30.13 -23.62
CA ARG A 28 -18.96 30.78 -24.25
C ARG A 28 -18.00 31.43 -23.24
N ALA A 29 -16.70 31.27 -23.52
CA ALA A 29 -15.61 32.01 -22.91
C ALA A 29 -15.64 33.50 -23.32
N CYS A 30 -15.46 34.39 -22.35
CA CYS A 30 -15.23 35.82 -22.56
C CYS A 30 -13.79 36.16 -22.11
N TRP A 31 -13.04 36.79 -23.01
CA TRP A 31 -11.67 37.23 -22.82
C TRP A 31 -11.64 38.52 -22.00
N ILE A 32 -10.79 38.58 -20.96
CA ILE A 32 -10.28 39.85 -20.43
C ILE A 32 -8.77 39.69 -20.22
N GLN A 33 -8.00 40.46 -20.98
CA GLN A 33 -6.59 40.75 -20.75
C GLN A 33 -6.46 41.79 -19.63
N ILE A 34 -5.59 41.55 -18.65
CA ILE A 34 -4.98 42.62 -17.86
C ILE A 34 -3.48 42.35 -17.73
N ILE A 35 -2.70 43.33 -18.18
CA ILE A 35 -1.26 43.51 -18.00
C ILE A 35 -1.05 44.21 -16.65
N VAL A 36 -0.23 43.67 -15.75
CA VAL A 36 0.59 44.45 -14.80
C VAL A 36 1.91 43.74 -14.54
N ALA A 37 2.96 44.56 -14.46
CA ALA A 37 4.38 44.31 -14.55
C ALA A 37 5.05 43.70 -13.30
N ALA A 38 6.14 42.97 -13.60
CA ALA A 38 7.47 42.98 -12.98
C ALA A 38 7.62 43.34 -11.49
N GLY A 39 8.20 42.39 -10.73
CA GLY A 39 8.85 42.71 -9.45
C GLY A 39 9.05 41.53 -8.48
N ALA A 40 9.75 40.46 -8.87
CA ALA A 40 10.28 39.47 -7.92
C ALA A 40 11.35 38.56 -8.59
N ALA A 41 12.49 39.14 -8.94
CA ALA A 41 13.65 38.39 -9.46
C ALA A 41 14.86 38.67 -8.57
N LEU A 42 14.81 38.30 -7.29
CA LEU A 42 15.98 38.24 -6.41
C LEU A 42 15.60 37.58 -5.06
N LEU A 43 15.26 36.27 -5.07
CA LEU A 43 15.18 35.43 -3.85
C LEU A 43 15.08 33.90 -4.14
N LEU A 44 15.33 33.43 -5.38
CA LEU A 44 15.20 32.02 -5.78
C LEU A 44 16.54 31.33 -6.16
N ALA A 45 17.64 31.73 -5.52
CA ALA A 45 18.95 31.09 -5.70
C ALA A 45 19.40 30.21 -4.52
N GLY A 46 18.56 30.02 -3.49
CA GLY A 46 18.96 29.37 -2.24
C GLY A 46 18.52 27.91 -2.05
N CYS A 47 17.46 27.44 -2.73
CA CYS A 47 16.86 26.13 -2.41
C CYS A 47 17.31 24.97 -3.32
N GLY A 48 18.17 25.22 -4.31
CA GLY A 48 18.60 24.20 -5.28
C GLY A 48 19.96 23.53 -4.98
N GLN A 49 20.70 23.98 -3.97
CA GLN A 49 22.07 23.50 -3.70
C GLN A 49 22.16 22.39 -2.64
N GLU A 50 21.14 22.17 -1.81
CA GLU A 50 21.17 21.09 -0.80
C GLU A 50 20.90 19.71 -1.40
N ALA A 51 19.96 19.59 -2.34
CA ALA A 51 19.66 18.31 -3.01
C ALA A 51 20.83 17.75 -3.83
N ALA A 52 21.72 18.62 -4.35
CA ALA A 52 22.90 18.18 -5.10
C ALA A 52 24.07 17.76 -4.19
N LYS A 53 24.03 18.10 -2.89
CA LYS A 53 25.09 17.81 -1.92
C LYS A 53 24.88 16.47 -1.21
N GLU A 54 23.64 16.10 -0.91
CA GLU A 54 23.30 14.76 -0.37
C GLU A 54 23.73 13.63 -1.32
N ASP A 55 23.64 13.85 -2.63
CA ASP A 55 24.01 12.87 -3.68
C ASP A 55 25.54 12.69 -3.82
N ALA A 56 26.33 13.64 -3.29
CA ALA A 56 27.79 13.60 -3.32
C ALA A 56 28.38 12.87 -2.09
N ASP A 57 27.75 12.99 -0.93
CA ASP A 57 28.24 12.41 0.32
C ASP A 57 27.87 10.92 0.50
N GLN A 58 26.80 10.43 -0.15
CA GLN A 58 26.51 8.98 -0.22
C GLN A 58 27.54 8.18 -1.02
N LYS A 59 28.33 8.82 -1.90
CA LYS A 59 29.32 8.12 -2.76
C LYS A 59 30.57 7.64 -2.02
N LYS A 60 30.81 7.99 -0.76
CA LYS A 60 32.08 7.71 -0.07
C LYS A 60 32.10 6.52 0.90
N SER A 61 30.99 5.83 1.16
CA SER A 61 30.93 4.86 2.28
C SER A 61 30.50 3.42 1.96
N ALA A 62 30.27 3.03 0.70
CA ALA A 62 29.92 1.64 0.38
C ALA A 62 31.06 0.94 -0.37
N LYS A 63 31.83 0.09 0.35
CA LYS A 63 32.63 -0.95 -0.28
C LYS A 63 31.67 -2.06 -0.71
N THR A 64 30.83 -1.76 -1.70
CA THR A 64 29.81 -2.66 -2.22
C THR A 64 30.54 -3.86 -2.83
N ALA A 65 30.16 -5.07 -2.43
CA ALA A 65 30.51 -6.25 -3.23
C ALA A 65 30.11 -5.95 -4.66
N ALA A 66 31.05 -6.07 -5.61
CA ALA A 66 30.77 -5.78 -7.01
C ALA A 66 29.65 -6.72 -7.45
N SER A 67 28.45 -6.19 -7.65
CA SER A 67 27.32 -6.94 -8.18
C SER A 67 27.77 -7.61 -9.48
N LYS A 68 27.53 -8.91 -9.61
CA LYS A 68 27.89 -9.63 -10.84
C LYS A 68 26.90 -9.25 -11.93
N GLU A 69 27.16 -8.15 -12.60
CA GLU A 69 26.45 -7.80 -13.83
C GLU A 69 26.74 -8.87 -14.88
N VAL A 70 25.68 -9.33 -15.52
CA VAL A 70 25.75 -10.34 -16.58
C VAL A 70 25.08 -9.78 -17.83
N ILE A 71 25.59 -10.15 -19.02
CA ILE A 71 25.00 -9.76 -20.30
C ILE A 71 24.26 -10.96 -20.86
N GLY A 72 23.01 -10.78 -21.27
CA GLY A 72 22.20 -11.85 -21.84
C GLY A 72 21.35 -11.40 -23.02
N GLU A 73 20.85 -12.38 -23.76
CA GLU A 73 19.81 -12.21 -24.77
C GLU A 73 18.50 -12.80 -24.29
N PHE A 74 17.41 -12.08 -24.54
CA PHE A 74 16.10 -12.33 -23.98
C PHE A 74 15.02 -12.21 -25.04
N ILE A 75 13.91 -12.90 -24.83
CA ILE A 75 12.65 -12.70 -25.57
C ILE A 75 11.59 -12.23 -24.59
N VAL A 76 10.88 -11.15 -24.92
CA VAL A 76 9.75 -10.67 -24.11
C VAL A 76 8.55 -11.62 -24.29
N ILE A 77 8.18 -12.34 -23.23
CA ILE A 77 7.01 -13.23 -23.22
C ILE A 77 5.74 -12.45 -22.89
N GLU A 78 5.83 -11.63 -21.83
CA GLU A 78 4.73 -10.80 -21.36
C GLU A 78 5.32 -9.54 -20.71
N ARG A 79 4.59 -8.43 -20.71
CA ARG A 79 4.98 -7.22 -19.96
C ARG A 79 3.76 -6.50 -19.39
N THR A 80 4.01 -5.66 -18.39
CA THR A 80 3.02 -4.70 -17.92
C THR A 80 2.90 -3.49 -18.82
N ASP A 81 1.72 -2.87 -18.74
CA ASP A 81 1.49 -1.55 -19.28
C ASP A 81 2.26 -0.53 -18.44
N THR A 82 2.84 0.44 -19.13
CA THR A 82 3.58 1.53 -18.52
C THR A 82 2.68 2.75 -18.36
N PRO A 83 2.67 3.39 -17.19
CA PRO A 83 1.92 4.63 -17.00
C PRO A 83 2.51 5.75 -17.86
N ASP A 84 1.70 6.75 -18.22
CA ASP A 84 2.17 7.91 -18.97
C ASP A 84 3.09 8.77 -18.07
N PRO A 85 4.37 8.99 -18.46
CA PRO A 85 5.31 9.78 -17.66
C PRO A 85 4.88 11.24 -17.45
N LYS A 86 3.95 11.78 -18.25
CA LYS A 86 3.46 13.16 -18.10
C LYS A 86 2.38 13.30 -17.04
N THR A 87 1.60 12.25 -16.82
CA THR A 87 0.45 12.27 -15.91
C THR A 87 0.70 11.44 -14.65
N SER A 88 1.72 10.58 -14.64
CA SER A 88 2.11 9.80 -13.48
C SER A 88 2.45 10.71 -12.28
N ASP A 89 2.07 10.26 -11.08
CA ASP A 89 2.36 10.95 -9.81
C ASP A 89 3.83 10.86 -9.40
N TYR A 90 4.58 9.95 -10.00
CA TYR A 90 6.01 9.73 -9.74
C TYR A 90 6.88 10.10 -10.94
N ALA A 91 8.11 10.52 -10.67
CA ALA A 91 9.07 10.92 -11.69
C ALA A 91 9.80 9.74 -12.34
N ASP A 92 9.91 8.62 -11.62
CA ASP A 92 10.64 7.42 -12.02
C ASP A 92 9.76 6.18 -11.90
N CYS A 93 9.84 5.27 -12.86
CA CYS A 93 9.04 4.06 -12.89
C CYS A 93 9.78 2.89 -13.54
N LEU A 94 9.66 1.71 -12.93
CA LEU A 94 9.96 0.43 -13.55
C LEU A 94 8.68 -0.20 -14.10
N TYR A 95 8.80 -1.03 -15.12
CA TYR A 95 7.76 -1.98 -15.52
C TYR A 95 8.30 -3.40 -15.43
N THR A 96 7.42 -4.36 -15.16
CA THR A 96 7.80 -5.76 -15.11
C THR A 96 7.58 -6.44 -16.47
N ALA A 97 8.41 -7.44 -16.76
CA ALA A 97 8.24 -8.34 -17.90
C ALA A 97 8.64 -9.76 -17.54
N LYS A 98 7.93 -10.75 -18.11
CA LYS A 98 8.39 -12.14 -18.17
C LYS A 98 9.31 -12.29 -19.36
N LEU A 99 10.54 -12.69 -19.12
CA LEU A 99 11.55 -12.84 -20.16
C LEU A 99 11.97 -14.30 -20.27
N GLN A 100 11.98 -14.83 -21.50
CA GLN A 100 12.68 -16.08 -21.78
C GLN A 100 14.16 -15.76 -21.99
N VAL A 101 15.03 -16.45 -21.26
CA VAL A 101 16.48 -16.35 -21.39
C VAL A 101 16.93 -17.19 -22.58
N VAL A 102 17.54 -16.57 -23.58
CA VAL A 102 18.02 -17.23 -24.81
C VAL A 102 19.49 -17.60 -24.69
N ALA A 103 20.30 -16.67 -24.18
CA ALA A 103 21.73 -16.86 -24.01
C ALA A 103 22.24 -15.94 -22.89
N VAL A 104 23.27 -16.37 -22.19
CA VAL A 104 23.95 -15.59 -21.15
C VAL A 104 25.45 -15.64 -21.44
N GLU A 105 26.07 -14.47 -21.63
CA GLU A 105 27.50 -14.39 -21.88
C GLU A 105 28.27 -14.79 -20.63
N GLY A 106 29.17 -15.77 -20.78
CA GLY A 106 29.89 -16.37 -19.66
C GLY A 106 29.06 -17.39 -18.88
N GLY A 107 27.84 -17.74 -19.30
CA GLY A 107 26.99 -18.69 -18.55
C GLY A 107 26.42 -18.13 -17.26
N VAL A 108 25.46 -18.86 -16.67
CA VAL A 108 24.91 -18.49 -15.35
C VAL A 108 25.97 -18.67 -14.25
N ASP A 109 26.95 -19.57 -14.46
CA ASP A 109 28.02 -19.93 -13.50
C ASP A 109 29.47 -19.79 -14.04
N GLY A 110 29.71 -19.17 -15.21
CA GLY A 110 31.05 -19.11 -15.82
C GLY A 110 31.30 -20.14 -16.92
N THR A 111 30.36 -21.06 -17.18
CA THR A 111 30.40 -22.05 -18.26
C THR A 111 29.33 -21.74 -19.30
N GLU A 112 29.64 -21.71 -20.60
CA GLU A 112 28.66 -21.57 -21.69
C GLU A 112 27.59 -22.67 -21.60
N GLU A 113 26.57 -22.44 -20.79
CA GLU A 113 25.49 -23.36 -20.57
C GLU A 113 24.38 -22.97 -21.53
N LYS A 114 24.18 -23.77 -22.58
CA LYS A 114 22.88 -23.82 -23.22
C LYS A 114 21.93 -24.35 -22.15
N LEU A 115 21.06 -23.47 -21.65
CA LEU A 115 20.10 -23.76 -20.57
C LEU A 115 19.48 -25.15 -20.77
N GLY A 116 19.79 -26.03 -19.81
CA GLY A 116 19.88 -27.47 -20.02
C GLY A 116 18.56 -28.18 -20.30
N THR A 117 18.65 -29.21 -21.14
CA THR A 117 17.62 -30.24 -21.31
C THR A 117 17.50 -31.09 -20.04
N THR A 118 16.60 -30.78 -19.13
CA THR A 118 16.21 -31.71 -18.07
C THR A 118 15.17 -32.69 -18.65
N GLY A 119 15.56 -33.94 -18.87
CA GLY A 119 14.65 -34.99 -19.36
C GLY A 119 14.33 -34.98 -20.86
N GLY A 120 15.15 -34.33 -21.70
CA GLY A 120 14.99 -34.35 -23.16
C GLY A 120 13.91 -33.42 -23.71
N LYS A 121 13.28 -32.60 -22.87
CA LYS A 121 12.50 -31.43 -23.27
C LYS A 121 13.27 -30.17 -22.86
N GLU A 122 13.55 -29.30 -23.82
CA GLU A 122 14.07 -27.95 -23.53
C GLU A 122 12.94 -27.15 -22.89
N GLU A 123 12.91 -27.08 -21.55
CA GLU A 123 12.04 -26.13 -20.87
C GLU A 123 12.69 -24.74 -20.91
N ALA A 124 11.92 -23.76 -21.37
CA ALA A 124 12.39 -22.39 -21.47
C ALA A 124 12.68 -21.83 -20.06
N HIS A 125 13.90 -21.34 -19.83
CA HIS A 125 14.20 -20.61 -18.61
C HIS A 125 13.54 -19.23 -18.68
N ILE A 126 12.58 -19.00 -17.79
CA ILE A 126 11.82 -17.75 -17.71
C ILE A 126 12.21 -17.04 -16.42
N VAL A 127 12.45 -15.74 -16.53
CA VAL A 127 12.67 -14.86 -15.38
C VAL A 127 11.60 -13.78 -15.32
N LEU A 128 11.42 -13.19 -14.15
CA LEU A 128 10.74 -11.91 -14.00
C LEU A 128 11.80 -10.80 -14.05
N ALA A 129 11.56 -9.77 -14.84
CA ALA A 129 12.49 -8.67 -15.00
C ALA A 129 11.82 -7.33 -14.70
N ALA A 130 12.49 -6.49 -13.93
CA ALA A 130 12.18 -5.07 -13.79
C ALA A 130 13.00 -4.29 -14.82
N LEU A 131 12.33 -3.48 -15.63
CA LEU A 131 12.95 -2.65 -16.66
C LEU A 131 12.58 -1.18 -16.42
N PRO A 132 13.52 -0.23 -16.56
CA PRO A 132 13.19 1.18 -16.52
C PRO A 132 12.15 1.54 -17.60
N ALA A 133 10.98 2.04 -17.17
CA ALA A 133 9.96 2.60 -18.06
C ALA A 133 10.33 4.04 -18.39
N PHE A 134 10.44 4.87 -17.35
CA PHE A 134 10.88 6.25 -17.45
C PHE A 134 11.67 6.66 -16.21
N LEU A 135 12.61 7.58 -16.41
CA LEU A 135 13.38 8.23 -15.34
C LEU A 135 13.31 9.74 -15.56
N ASN A 136 13.03 10.52 -14.51
CA ASN A 136 12.76 11.95 -14.58
C ASN A 136 11.72 12.30 -15.66
N ARG A 137 10.65 11.50 -15.72
CA ARG A 137 9.57 11.59 -16.73
C ARG A 137 10.05 11.43 -18.18
N LYS A 138 11.25 10.88 -18.41
CA LYS A 138 11.78 10.57 -19.74
C LYS A 138 11.79 9.07 -19.97
N LEU A 139 11.12 8.64 -21.05
CA LEU A 139 11.09 7.24 -21.47
C LEU A 139 12.52 6.69 -21.66
N GLN A 140 12.73 5.44 -21.24
CA GLN A 140 14.02 4.77 -21.34
C GLN A 140 14.05 3.84 -22.56
N VAL A 141 15.25 3.48 -23.04
CA VAL A 141 15.45 2.70 -24.29
C VAL A 141 14.70 1.35 -24.30
N GLY A 142 14.54 0.72 -23.13
CA GLY A 142 13.79 -0.54 -22.99
C GLY A 142 12.27 -0.40 -23.08
N HIS A 143 11.70 0.80 -22.89
CA HIS A 143 10.25 1.01 -22.81
C HIS A 143 9.50 0.56 -24.08
N GLU A 144 10.14 0.58 -25.25
CA GLU A 144 9.53 0.23 -26.53
C GLU A 144 9.53 -1.28 -26.85
N LEU A 145 10.04 -2.13 -25.94
CA LEU A 145 10.07 -3.57 -26.15
C LEU A 145 8.66 -4.16 -26.15
N ALA A 146 8.26 -4.78 -27.26
CA ALA A 146 6.97 -5.45 -27.42
C ALA A 146 7.08 -6.95 -27.13
N VAL A 147 5.95 -7.60 -26.87
CA VAL A 147 5.88 -9.07 -26.76
C VAL A 147 6.40 -9.71 -28.05
N GLY A 148 7.31 -10.67 -27.90
CA GLY A 148 8.02 -11.34 -28.98
C GLY A 148 9.39 -10.74 -29.30
N ASP A 149 9.66 -9.49 -28.91
CA ASP A 149 10.94 -8.85 -29.23
C ASP A 149 12.11 -9.61 -28.60
N ARG A 150 13.14 -9.84 -29.42
CA ARG A 150 14.43 -10.33 -28.96
C ARG A 150 15.35 -9.15 -28.73
N PHE A 151 15.97 -9.10 -27.55
CA PHE A 151 16.85 -8.01 -27.18
C PHE A 151 18.03 -8.53 -26.36
N ARG A 152 19.09 -7.72 -26.32
CA ARG A 152 20.28 -7.97 -25.53
C ARG A 152 20.37 -6.92 -24.44
N ALA A 153 20.67 -7.31 -23.22
CA ALA A 153 20.70 -6.39 -22.09
C ALA A 153 21.70 -6.81 -21.03
N ARG A 154 22.01 -5.89 -20.12
CA ARG A 154 22.63 -6.23 -18.85
C ARG A 154 21.54 -6.55 -17.85
N TRP A 155 21.83 -7.49 -16.96
CA TRP A 155 20.96 -7.75 -15.82
C TRP A 155 21.76 -8.05 -14.56
N VAL A 156 21.09 -7.93 -13.43
CA VAL A 156 21.60 -8.27 -12.10
C VAL A 156 20.45 -8.86 -11.30
N ALA A 157 20.75 -9.70 -10.31
CA ALA A 157 19.74 -10.11 -9.33
C ALA A 157 19.09 -8.86 -8.71
N PHE A 158 17.76 -8.85 -8.58
CA PHE A 158 17.06 -7.62 -8.18
C PHE A 158 17.38 -7.23 -6.73
N ASP A 159 17.69 -8.20 -5.87
CA ASP A 159 18.17 -8.01 -4.50
C ASP A 159 19.56 -7.38 -4.43
N GLU A 160 20.42 -7.61 -5.43
CA GLU A 160 21.71 -6.97 -5.63
C GLU A 160 21.63 -5.62 -6.38
N ALA A 161 20.46 -5.25 -6.88
CA ALA A 161 20.28 -4.02 -7.64
C ALA A 161 20.53 -2.77 -6.79
N PRO A 162 20.96 -1.64 -7.41
CA PRO A 162 21.08 -0.37 -6.71
C PRO A 162 19.79 -0.02 -5.95
N GLU A 163 19.93 0.44 -4.71
CA GLU A 163 18.81 0.71 -3.80
C GLU A 163 17.73 1.60 -4.44
N LYS A 164 18.14 2.60 -5.22
CA LYS A 164 17.21 3.48 -5.95
C LYS A 164 16.24 2.74 -6.87
N PHE A 165 16.64 1.60 -7.44
CA PHE A 165 15.77 0.77 -8.28
C PHE A 165 14.93 -0.19 -7.45
N ARG A 166 15.48 -0.75 -6.37
CA ARG A 166 14.74 -1.61 -5.44
C ARG A 166 13.58 -0.88 -4.78
N LYS A 167 13.74 0.42 -4.54
CA LYS A 167 12.72 1.32 -3.95
C LYS A 167 11.89 2.08 -4.99
N MET A 168 12.13 1.87 -6.30
CA MET A 168 11.42 2.58 -7.36
C MET A 168 10.00 2.04 -7.53
N GLN A 169 9.05 2.93 -7.81
CA GLN A 169 7.68 2.52 -8.14
C GLN A 169 7.71 1.59 -9.35
N THR A 170 7.09 0.42 -9.22
CA THR A 170 7.05 -0.59 -10.27
C THR A 170 5.62 -0.85 -10.72
N ALA A 171 5.37 -0.63 -12.01
CA ALA A 171 4.17 -1.05 -12.71
C ALA A 171 4.23 -2.58 -12.87
N ASP A 172 3.51 -3.28 -12.00
CA ASP A 172 3.53 -4.73 -11.93
C ASP A 172 2.12 -5.31 -11.89
N LYS A 173 1.93 -6.41 -12.63
CA LYS A 173 0.70 -7.20 -12.66
C LYS A 173 0.96 -8.69 -12.45
N PHE A 174 2.24 -9.08 -12.32
CA PHE A 174 2.61 -10.49 -12.29
C PHE A 174 2.51 -11.05 -10.88
N GLY A 175 1.77 -12.16 -10.76
CA GLY A 175 1.69 -12.97 -9.56
C GLY A 175 2.86 -13.93 -9.38
N ASP A 176 3.80 -13.99 -10.32
CA ASP A 176 4.85 -15.01 -10.39
C ASP A 176 6.08 -14.63 -9.54
N TYR A 177 5.91 -14.59 -8.23
CA TYR A 177 6.98 -14.26 -7.26
C TYR A 177 8.05 -15.34 -7.13
N LEU A 178 7.85 -16.53 -7.72
CA LEU A 178 8.86 -17.60 -7.72
C LEU A 178 9.85 -17.53 -8.86
N LEU A 179 9.56 -16.74 -9.90
CA LEU A 179 10.53 -16.51 -10.95
C LEU A 179 11.68 -15.69 -10.37
N GLU A 180 12.90 -16.01 -10.80
CA GLU A 180 14.05 -15.17 -10.48
C GLU A 180 13.73 -13.73 -10.88
N TYR A 181 13.88 -12.81 -9.93
CA TYR A 181 13.62 -11.40 -10.18
C TYR A 181 14.93 -10.68 -10.50
N ARG A 182 14.99 -10.06 -11.68
CA ARG A 182 16.20 -9.42 -12.21
C ARG A 182 15.94 -7.95 -12.52
N LEU A 183 16.88 -7.06 -12.21
CA LEU A 183 16.88 -5.71 -12.80
C LEU A 183 17.57 -5.79 -14.16
N VAL A 184 16.90 -5.34 -15.21
CA VAL A 184 17.45 -5.30 -16.57
C VAL A 184 17.74 -3.85 -16.98
N THR A 185 18.96 -3.61 -17.44
CA THR A 185 19.45 -2.30 -17.87
C THR A 185 20.12 -2.40 -19.26
N ASP A 186 20.35 -1.26 -19.91
CA ASP A 186 21.02 -1.20 -21.21
C ASP A 186 20.38 -2.10 -22.30
N ALA A 187 19.04 -2.23 -22.27
CA ALA A 187 18.32 -3.07 -23.22
C ALA A 187 18.45 -2.53 -24.66
N LYS A 188 18.92 -3.38 -25.56
CA LYS A 188 19.12 -3.11 -26.98
C LYS A 188 18.37 -4.14 -27.80
N LEU A 189 17.39 -3.67 -28.57
CA LEU A 189 16.64 -4.52 -29.48
C LEU A 189 17.59 -5.20 -30.48
N VAL A 190 17.53 -6.52 -30.56
CA VAL A 190 18.27 -7.33 -31.53
C VAL A 190 17.38 -7.60 -32.74
N ARG A 191 16.12 -7.98 -32.50
CA ARG A 191 15.17 -8.31 -33.55
C ARG A 191 13.73 -8.10 -33.07
N ARG A 192 12.91 -7.44 -33.90
CA ARG A 192 11.46 -7.38 -33.65
C ARG A 192 10.83 -8.76 -33.79
N GLY A 193 10.06 -9.15 -32.79
CA GLY A 193 9.37 -10.43 -32.78
C GLY A 193 8.08 -10.42 -33.60
N ALA A 194 7.69 -11.59 -34.09
CA ALA A 194 6.27 -11.83 -34.31
C ALA A 194 5.59 -11.93 -32.94
N PRO A 195 4.33 -11.48 -32.79
CA PRO A 195 3.57 -11.69 -31.56
C PRO A 195 3.60 -13.18 -31.20
N ILE A 196 4.03 -13.47 -29.97
CA ILE A 196 4.01 -14.84 -29.46
C ILE A 196 2.55 -15.28 -29.37
N THR A 197 2.22 -16.48 -29.84
CA THR A 197 0.86 -16.98 -29.74
C THR A 197 0.47 -17.13 -28.27
N ALA A 198 -0.79 -16.84 -27.94
CA ALA A 198 -1.30 -16.99 -26.57
C ALA A 198 -1.03 -18.38 -25.98
N ALA A 199 -0.94 -19.42 -26.81
CA ALA A 199 -0.59 -20.78 -26.39
C ALA A 199 0.88 -20.92 -25.91
N ALA A 200 1.83 -20.25 -26.56
CA ALA A 200 3.23 -20.24 -26.12
C ALA A 200 3.42 -19.37 -24.86
N ALA A 201 2.64 -18.30 -24.70
CA ALA A 201 2.57 -17.55 -23.45
C ALA A 201 1.90 -18.33 -22.31
N ALA A 202 0.87 -19.14 -22.60
CA ALA A 202 0.17 -19.97 -21.62
C ALA A 202 1.03 -21.13 -21.09
N GLY A 203 1.90 -21.72 -21.92
CA GLY A 203 2.87 -22.72 -21.45
C GLY A 203 3.92 -22.17 -20.49
N ALA A 204 4.18 -20.86 -20.53
CA ALA A 204 5.09 -20.14 -19.64
C ALA A 204 4.43 -19.69 -18.33
N GLN A 205 3.09 -19.63 -18.28
CA GLN A 205 2.34 -19.40 -17.05
C GLN A 205 2.22 -20.73 -16.31
N GLY A 206 3.30 -21.14 -15.63
CA GLY A 206 3.23 -22.21 -14.66
C GLY A 206 2.06 -21.94 -13.70
N LYS A 207 1.31 -22.98 -13.33
CA LYS A 207 0.33 -22.83 -12.25
C LYS A 207 1.08 -22.26 -11.05
N MET A 208 0.60 -21.14 -10.51
CA MET A 208 1.10 -20.62 -9.25
C MET A 208 1.05 -21.79 -8.26
N PRO A 209 2.19 -22.19 -7.66
CA PRO A 209 2.20 -23.38 -6.85
C PRO A 209 1.25 -23.17 -5.68
N GLU A 210 0.55 -24.24 -5.35
CA GLU A 210 -0.30 -24.27 -4.19
C GLU A 210 0.58 -24.03 -2.97
N ILE A 211 0.31 -22.95 -2.25
CA ILE A 211 1.01 -22.65 -1.00
C ILE A 211 0.57 -23.69 0.03
N PRO A 212 1.48 -24.47 0.62
CA PRO A 212 1.12 -25.48 1.62
C PRO A 212 0.33 -24.85 2.76
N LYS A 213 -0.73 -25.52 3.23
CA LYS A 213 -1.63 -24.99 4.29
C LYS A 213 -0.87 -24.66 5.59
N GLU A 214 0.22 -25.35 5.83
CA GLU A 214 1.12 -25.18 6.97
C GLU A 214 1.83 -23.82 6.93
N ARG A 215 2.03 -23.24 5.73
CA ARG A 215 2.63 -21.90 5.58
C ARG A 215 1.73 -20.80 6.17
N PHE A 216 0.41 -21.00 6.24
CA PHE A 216 -0.55 -20.05 6.84
C PHE A 216 -0.66 -20.15 8.37
N ILE A 217 0.02 -21.11 8.99
CA ILE A 217 -0.02 -21.32 10.43
C ILE A 217 1.17 -20.58 11.04
N ARG A 218 0.88 -19.56 11.83
CA ARG A 218 1.88 -18.87 12.65
C ARG A 218 2.38 -19.84 13.73
N ALA A 219 3.69 -20.02 13.82
CA ALA A 219 4.29 -20.79 14.89
C ALA A 219 4.06 -20.07 16.23
N ALA A 220 3.88 -20.84 17.31
CA ALA A 220 3.75 -20.25 18.63
C ALA A 220 5.03 -19.48 18.99
N ALA A 221 4.92 -18.16 19.11
CA ALA A 221 5.99 -17.33 19.62
C ALA A 221 6.14 -17.57 21.14
N THR A 222 7.37 -17.45 21.64
CA THR A 222 7.68 -17.57 23.08
C THR A 222 8.45 -16.34 23.54
N GLY A 223 8.38 -16.04 24.84
CA GLY A 223 9.06 -14.90 25.44
C GLY A 223 8.15 -13.72 25.76
N VAL A 224 8.72 -12.73 26.45
CA VAL A 224 7.97 -11.61 27.05
C VAL A 224 7.16 -10.82 26.02
N TYR A 225 7.69 -10.62 24.81
CA TYR A 225 6.99 -9.89 23.75
C TYR A 225 5.75 -10.63 23.23
N ALA A 226 5.86 -11.95 23.06
CA ALA A 226 4.73 -12.79 22.66
C ALA A 226 3.61 -12.74 23.70
N ASP A 227 3.95 -12.75 24.99
CA ASP A 227 2.98 -12.64 26.09
C ASP A 227 2.30 -11.26 26.11
N ARG A 228 3.07 -10.17 26.00
CA ARG A 228 2.53 -8.79 25.92
C ARG A 228 1.61 -8.61 24.73
N ARG A 229 2.01 -9.09 23.54
CA ARG A 229 1.19 -9.09 22.33
C ARG A 229 -0.12 -9.84 22.53
N LYS A 230 -0.07 -11.05 23.07
CA LYS A 230 -1.25 -11.87 23.36
C LYS A 230 -2.19 -11.17 24.34
N GLU A 231 -1.65 -10.51 25.36
CA GLU A 231 -2.45 -9.72 26.31
C GLU A 231 -3.14 -8.55 25.62
N ARG A 232 -2.43 -7.74 24.82
CA ARG A 232 -3.02 -6.63 24.05
C ARG A 232 -4.16 -7.12 23.16
N MET A 233 -3.91 -8.16 22.37
CA MET A 233 -4.92 -8.74 21.48
C MET A 233 -6.13 -9.28 22.24
N SER A 234 -5.93 -9.91 23.39
CA SER A 234 -7.02 -10.44 24.23
C SER A 234 -7.88 -9.33 24.80
N ARG A 235 -7.27 -8.22 25.28
CA ARG A 235 -8.01 -7.05 25.76
C ARG A 235 -8.83 -6.42 24.64
N GLU A 236 -8.24 -6.29 23.46
CA GLU A 236 -8.89 -5.69 22.30
C GLU A 236 -10.04 -6.57 21.77
N LEU A 237 -9.83 -7.88 21.70
CA LEU A 237 -10.88 -8.84 21.35
C LEU A 237 -12.02 -8.82 22.38
N ALA A 238 -11.71 -8.72 23.67
CA ALA A 238 -12.71 -8.61 24.73
C ALA A 238 -13.52 -7.31 24.62
N ARG A 239 -12.87 -6.18 24.32
CA ARG A 239 -13.55 -4.90 24.04
C ARG A 239 -14.55 -5.04 22.89
N MET A 240 -14.11 -5.55 21.74
CA MET A 240 -14.95 -5.71 20.55
C MET A 240 -16.11 -6.68 20.78
N LYS A 241 -15.90 -7.78 21.50
CA LYS A 241 -16.98 -8.69 21.90
C LYS A 241 -17.97 -8.02 22.84
N GLY A 242 -17.49 -7.23 23.80
CA GLY A 242 -18.34 -6.43 24.68
C GLY A 242 -19.22 -5.44 23.90
N GLU A 243 -18.68 -4.79 22.87
CA GLU A 243 -19.45 -3.91 21.98
C GLU A 243 -20.52 -4.67 21.18
N LEU A 244 -20.20 -5.86 20.69
CA LEU A 244 -21.17 -6.71 20.00
C LEU A 244 -22.33 -7.12 20.93
N GLU A 245 -22.03 -7.58 22.14
CA GLU A 245 -23.05 -7.95 23.14
C GLU A 245 -23.92 -6.75 23.54
N ALA A 246 -23.32 -5.58 23.78
CA ALA A 246 -24.05 -4.34 24.09
C ALA A 246 -24.97 -3.87 22.95
N ASN A 247 -24.77 -4.39 21.74
CA ASN A 247 -25.58 -4.10 20.56
C ASN A 247 -26.43 -5.29 20.08
N GLY A 248 -26.70 -6.25 20.97
CA GLY A 248 -27.67 -7.34 20.74
C GLY A 248 -27.04 -8.67 20.36
N GLY A 249 -25.73 -8.83 20.50
CA GLY A 249 -25.03 -10.12 20.41
C GLY A 249 -24.85 -10.68 18.99
N SER A 250 -25.35 -9.99 17.96
CA SER A 250 -25.13 -10.37 16.55
C SER A 250 -24.90 -9.16 15.66
N TRP A 251 -24.15 -9.36 14.58
CA TRP A 251 -23.84 -8.31 13.60
C TRP A 251 -25.11 -7.82 12.90
N GLU A 252 -26.04 -8.72 12.60
CA GLU A 252 -27.32 -8.43 11.96
C GLU A 252 -28.18 -7.53 12.87
N THR A 253 -28.23 -7.84 14.17
CA THR A 253 -28.95 -7.02 15.15
C THR A 253 -28.30 -5.66 15.31
N TRP A 254 -26.97 -5.60 15.41
CA TRP A 254 -26.25 -4.33 15.52
C TRP A 254 -26.46 -3.46 14.28
N MET A 255 -26.31 -4.01 13.08
CA MET A 255 -26.56 -3.30 11.82
C MET A 255 -27.99 -2.75 11.75
N LYS A 256 -29.00 -3.57 12.07
CA LYS A 256 -30.39 -3.15 12.09
C LYS A 256 -30.66 -2.06 13.12
N LYS A 257 -30.01 -2.11 14.29
CA LYS A 257 -30.10 -1.07 15.32
C LYS A 257 -29.55 0.28 14.82
N LEU A 258 -28.54 0.27 13.95
CA LEU A 258 -27.90 1.48 13.42
C LEU A 258 -28.58 2.05 12.17
N GLU A 259 -29.37 1.25 11.45
CA GLU A 259 -30.03 1.61 10.19
C GLU A 259 -30.73 2.99 10.23
N PRO A 260 -31.53 3.36 11.27
CA PRO A 260 -32.17 4.67 11.30
C PRO A 260 -31.18 5.85 11.31
N TYR A 261 -30.04 5.71 12.01
CA TYR A 261 -29.00 6.73 12.08
C TYR A 261 -28.24 6.84 10.75
N GLN A 262 -27.99 5.69 10.11
CA GLN A 262 -27.31 5.64 8.82
C GLN A 262 -28.18 6.26 7.72
N GLU A 263 -29.47 5.93 7.68
CA GLU A 263 -30.44 6.52 6.74
C GLU A 263 -30.61 8.03 6.95
N GLU A 264 -30.65 8.49 8.21
CA GLU A 264 -30.72 9.92 8.51
C GLU A 264 -29.49 10.66 7.94
N LEU A 265 -28.29 10.14 8.19
CA LEU A 265 -27.05 10.75 7.70
C LEU A 265 -26.98 10.76 6.17
N GLU A 266 -27.31 9.64 5.52
CA GLU A 266 -27.32 9.55 4.06
C GLU A 266 -28.36 10.50 3.44
N LYS A 267 -29.56 10.58 4.02
CA LYS A 267 -30.61 11.51 3.59
C LYS A 267 -30.13 12.95 3.71
N ARG A 268 -29.58 13.34 4.87
CA ARG A 268 -29.08 14.70 5.09
C ARG A 268 -27.92 15.04 4.16
N ALA A 269 -26.99 14.11 3.93
CA ALA A 269 -25.90 14.29 2.97
C ALA A 269 -26.46 14.54 1.57
N LYS A 270 -27.46 13.76 1.13
CA LYS A 270 -28.13 13.94 -0.16
C LYS A 270 -28.81 15.31 -0.27
N GLU A 271 -29.53 15.74 0.76
CA GLU A 271 -30.19 17.05 0.82
C GLU A 271 -29.18 18.22 0.77
N ALA A 272 -27.97 18.01 1.30
CA ALA A 272 -26.85 18.97 1.26
C ALA A 272 -26.02 18.93 -0.04
N GLY A 273 -26.44 18.18 -1.07
CA GLY A 273 -25.69 18.08 -2.34
C GLY A 273 -24.65 16.97 -2.37
N GLY A 274 -24.77 15.97 -1.48
CA GLY A 274 -23.96 14.76 -1.43
C GLY A 274 -22.92 14.70 -0.31
N THR A 275 -22.73 15.78 0.46
CA THR A 275 -21.73 15.83 1.53
C THR A 275 -22.16 16.77 2.64
N LEU A 276 -22.10 16.30 3.88
CA LEU A 276 -22.24 17.12 5.08
C LEU A 276 -20.90 17.71 5.47
N LYS A 277 -20.91 18.99 5.86
CA LYS A 277 -19.72 19.70 6.35
C LYS A 277 -20.06 20.54 7.57
N VAL A 278 -19.28 20.39 8.64
CA VAL A 278 -19.27 21.26 9.83
C VAL A 278 -17.81 21.50 10.17
N ASP A 279 -17.38 22.76 10.09
CA ASP A 279 -15.98 23.16 10.22
C ASP A 279 -15.07 22.37 9.25
N GLN A 280 -14.09 21.63 9.79
CA GLN A 280 -13.18 20.76 9.03
C GLN A 280 -13.69 19.31 8.93
N HIS A 281 -14.79 18.98 9.60
CA HIS A 281 -15.38 17.65 9.53
C HIS A 281 -16.23 17.53 8.28
N VAL A 282 -16.08 16.38 7.63
CA VAL A 282 -16.77 16.04 6.39
C VAL A 282 -17.34 14.63 6.52
N PHE A 283 -18.55 14.44 6.02
CA PHE A 283 -19.20 13.14 5.89
C PHE A 283 -19.92 13.04 4.54
N ALA A 284 -19.62 12.02 3.74
CA ALA A 284 -20.35 11.73 2.51
C ALA A 284 -21.21 10.46 2.66
N ARG A 285 -20.57 9.31 2.94
CA ARG A 285 -21.24 8.03 3.10
C ARG A 285 -20.40 7.04 3.91
N LEU A 286 -21.03 6.23 4.75
CA LEU A 286 -20.33 5.15 5.46
C LEU A 286 -19.85 4.05 4.51
N GLY A 287 -18.59 3.66 4.65
CA GLY A 287 -17.96 2.59 3.89
C GLY A 287 -18.31 1.17 4.38
N LEU A 288 -19.57 0.85 4.69
CA LEU A 288 -19.95 -0.44 5.30
C LEU A 288 -19.49 -1.64 4.46
N GLN A 289 -19.72 -1.59 3.15
CA GLN A 289 -19.37 -2.67 2.22
C GLN A 289 -17.86 -2.93 2.18
N CYS A 290 -17.03 -1.89 2.34
CA CYS A 290 -15.58 -2.06 2.22
C CYS A 290 -15.03 -2.99 3.30
N TYR A 291 -15.55 -2.92 4.52
CA TYR A 291 -15.18 -3.84 5.59
C TYR A 291 -15.97 -5.15 5.56
N PHE A 292 -17.24 -5.10 5.17
CA PHE A 292 -18.06 -6.31 5.07
C PHE A 292 -17.43 -7.34 4.15
N ASP A 293 -16.98 -6.92 2.96
CA ASP A 293 -16.33 -7.83 2.00
C ASP A 293 -15.07 -8.48 2.59
N LEU A 294 -14.22 -7.70 3.27
CA LEU A 294 -13.04 -8.22 3.99
C LEU A 294 -13.40 -9.22 5.10
N THR A 295 -14.66 -9.22 5.55
CA THR A 295 -15.17 -10.14 6.57
C THR A 295 -15.91 -11.34 6.01
N GLN A 296 -16.04 -11.46 4.69
CA GLN A 296 -16.65 -12.63 4.03
C GLN A 296 -15.61 -13.62 3.50
N ASP A 297 -14.33 -13.27 3.58
CA ASP A 297 -13.26 -14.07 2.96
C ASP A 297 -13.08 -15.45 3.60
N ASP A 298 -12.87 -16.42 2.71
CA ASP A 298 -12.35 -17.75 3.02
C ASP A 298 -11.00 -17.59 3.74
N PRO A 299 -10.75 -18.32 4.84
CA PRO A 299 -9.44 -18.30 5.49
C PRO A 299 -8.24 -18.62 4.57
N GLN A 300 -8.46 -19.17 3.38
CA GLN A 300 -7.44 -19.53 2.38
C GLN A 300 -7.44 -18.65 1.12
N VAL A 301 -8.43 -17.78 0.93
CA VAL A 301 -8.51 -16.88 -0.25
C VAL A 301 -8.86 -15.47 0.20
N GLY A 302 -8.21 -14.46 -0.41
CA GLY A 302 -8.52 -13.06 -0.17
C GLY A 302 -7.69 -12.38 0.93
N PRO A 303 -8.04 -11.13 1.28
CA PRO A 303 -7.27 -10.29 2.20
C PRO A 303 -6.88 -10.93 3.53
N LEU A 304 -7.82 -11.59 4.19
CA LEU A 304 -7.54 -12.22 5.49
C LEU A 304 -6.57 -13.40 5.34
N ALA A 305 -6.70 -14.20 4.29
CA ALA A 305 -5.76 -15.30 4.01
C ALA A 305 -4.34 -14.77 3.74
N ALA A 306 -4.23 -13.67 3.00
CA ALA A 306 -2.96 -13.01 2.75
C ALA A 306 -2.32 -12.45 4.02
N LEU A 307 -3.10 -11.78 4.88
CA LEU A 307 -2.59 -11.32 6.18
C LEU A 307 -2.17 -12.48 7.09
N ARG A 308 -2.89 -13.61 7.05
CA ARG A 308 -2.52 -14.82 7.80
C ARG A 308 -1.20 -15.41 7.30
N LEU A 309 -1.05 -15.50 5.98
CA LEU A 309 0.21 -15.94 5.37
C LEU A 309 1.35 -15.00 5.74
N LEU A 310 1.15 -13.68 5.58
CA LEU A 310 2.13 -12.66 5.95
C LEU A 310 2.56 -12.77 7.41
N ASN A 311 1.60 -12.88 8.33
CA ASN A 311 1.86 -13.04 9.76
C ASN A 311 2.68 -14.31 10.06
N ALA A 312 2.36 -15.42 9.40
CA ALA A 312 3.08 -16.68 9.58
C ALA A 312 4.49 -16.64 8.97
N GLU A 313 4.66 -16.06 7.78
CA GLU A 313 5.97 -15.90 7.14
C GLU A 313 6.88 -14.96 7.94
N LEU A 314 6.39 -13.79 8.35
CA LEU A 314 7.15 -12.87 9.21
C LEU A 314 7.58 -13.53 10.52
N GLN A 315 6.71 -14.34 11.14
CA GLN A 315 7.06 -15.07 12.35
C GLN A 315 8.22 -16.06 12.14
N ARG A 316 8.36 -16.66 10.94
CA ARG A 316 9.51 -17.54 10.62
C ARG A 316 10.84 -16.78 10.63
N HIS A 317 10.79 -15.47 10.39
CA HIS A 317 11.92 -14.55 10.52
C HIS A 317 12.03 -13.91 11.91
N GLY A 318 11.17 -14.29 12.87
CA GLY A 318 11.13 -13.69 14.20
C GLY A 318 10.54 -12.27 14.23
N ILE A 319 9.78 -11.89 13.21
CA ILE A 319 9.17 -10.56 13.05
C ILE A 319 7.69 -10.65 13.40
N ASP A 320 7.22 -9.81 14.32
CA ASP A 320 5.80 -9.68 14.59
C ASP A 320 5.10 -8.82 13.53
N LEU A 321 3.89 -9.23 13.12
CA LEU A 321 3.00 -8.39 12.31
C LEU A 321 2.01 -7.64 13.21
N VAL A 322 1.95 -6.32 13.02
CA VAL A 322 0.91 -5.44 13.57
C VAL A 322 0.20 -4.72 12.42
N VAL A 323 -1.10 -4.91 12.29
CA VAL A 323 -1.93 -4.28 11.27
C VAL A 323 -2.53 -2.98 11.79
N VAL A 324 -2.44 -1.90 11.01
CA VAL A 324 -2.90 -0.57 11.38
C VAL A 324 -3.82 -0.03 10.27
N PRO A 325 -5.08 -0.48 10.21
CA PRO A 325 -6.03 0.04 9.24
C PRO A 325 -6.31 1.51 9.56
N PHE A 326 -5.96 2.41 8.65
CA PHE A 326 -6.28 3.83 8.81
C PHE A 326 -7.74 4.05 8.44
N PRO A 327 -8.65 4.34 9.38
CA PRO A 327 -10.08 4.31 9.13
C PRO A 327 -10.50 5.35 8.07
N ASN A 328 -11.67 5.16 7.45
CA ASN A 328 -12.18 6.19 6.56
C ASN A 328 -12.57 7.43 7.36
N LYS A 329 -12.55 8.59 6.70
CA LYS A 329 -12.95 9.87 7.29
C LYS A 329 -14.34 9.81 7.92
N GLU A 330 -15.27 9.10 7.29
CA GLU A 330 -16.64 8.92 7.77
C GLU A 330 -16.71 8.07 9.04
N ASP A 331 -15.84 7.05 9.18
CA ASP A 331 -15.78 6.25 10.40
C ASP A 331 -15.39 7.12 11.60
N VAL A 332 -14.56 8.14 11.38
CA VAL A 332 -14.17 9.09 12.44
C VAL A 332 -15.21 10.20 12.63
N ASN A 333 -15.66 10.85 11.56
CA ASN A 333 -16.43 12.09 11.62
C ASN A 333 -17.94 11.91 11.79
N ALA A 334 -18.54 10.74 11.46
CA ALA A 334 -20.00 10.62 11.35
C ALA A 334 -20.78 11.05 12.61
N HIS A 335 -20.24 10.80 13.80
CA HIS A 335 -20.86 11.20 15.07
C HIS A 335 -21.04 12.73 15.21
N LYS A 336 -20.21 13.56 14.53
CA LYS A 336 -20.34 15.02 14.51
C LYS A 336 -21.62 15.49 13.82
N PHE A 337 -22.19 14.64 12.98
CA PHE A 337 -23.36 14.95 12.18
C PHE A 337 -24.65 14.39 12.78
N LEU A 338 -24.59 13.50 13.77
CA LEU A 338 -25.77 13.07 14.52
C LEU A 338 -26.26 14.19 15.43
N ALA A 339 -27.54 14.16 15.78
CA ALA A 339 -28.06 15.02 16.84
C ALA A 339 -27.26 14.78 18.14
N LYS A 340 -27.09 15.82 18.96
CA LYS A 340 -26.43 15.75 20.29
C LYS A 340 -27.31 15.01 21.31
N ASP A 341 -27.74 13.81 20.96
CA ASP A 341 -28.44 12.90 21.86
C ASP A 341 -27.39 12.02 22.56
N ALA A 342 -27.49 11.92 23.88
CA ALA A 342 -26.67 11.01 24.67
C ALA A 342 -26.90 9.53 24.31
N SER A 343 -28.03 9.22 23.65
CA SER A 343 -28.35 7.87 23.16
C SER A 343 -27.72 7.54 21.80
N ALA A 344 -27.12 8.53 21.12
CA ALA A 344 -26.53 8.33 19.80
C ALA A 344 -25.40 7.28 19.85
N PRO A 345 -25.37 6.33 18.91
CA PRO A 345 -24.33 5.32 18.88
C PRO A 345 -22.96 5.96 18.62
N THR A 346 -21.96 5.50 19.36
CA THR A 346 -20.57 5.92 19.14
C THR A 346 -19.98 5.26 17.90
N GLU A 347 -20.34 4.01 17.61
CA GLU A 347 -19.92 3.28 16.41
C GLU A 347 -21.07 3.12 15.42
N LEU A 348 -20.85 3.60 14.19
CA LEU A 348 -21.83 3.59 13.10
C LEU A 348 -21.50 2.56 12.01
N ASN A 349 -20.30 1.99 12.03
CA ASN A 349 -19.80 1.00 11.09
C ASN A 349 -19.32 -0.27 11.81
N PRO A 350 -20.23 -1.16 12.22
CA PRO A 350 -19.87 -2.38 12.94
C PRO A 350 -19.15 -3.40 12.05
N CYS A 351 -19.23 -3.28 10.71
CA CYS A 351 -18.45 -4.11 9.80
C CYS A 351 -16.94 -3.92 9.99
N ARG A 352 -16.49 -2.70 10.36
CA ARG A 352 -15.11 -2.40 10.73
C ARG A 352 -14.66 -3.18 11.96
N ILE A 353 -15.47 -3.14 13.03
CA ILE A 353 -15.22 -3.91 14.26
C ILE A 353 -15.17 -5.41 13.95
N ARG A 354 -16.14 -5.92 13.18
CA ARG A 354 -16.14 -7.32 12.72
C ARG A 354 -14.85 -7.70 11.99
N CYS A 355 -14.35 -6.82 11.11
CA CYS A 355 -13.14 -7.06 10.32
C CYS A 355 -11.91 -7.22 11.22
N MET A 356 -11.69 -6.27 12.13
CA MET A 356 -10.56 -6.34 13.07
C MET A 356 -10.71 -7.50 14.05
N MET A 357 -11.93 -7.81 14.50
CA MET A 357 -12.20 -8.96 15.35
C MET A 357 -11.79 -10.27 14.68
N ARG A 358 -12.11 -10.45 13.38
CA ARG A 358 -11.64 -11.61 12.60
C ARG A 358 -10.12 -11.67 12.51
N MET A 359 -9.43 -10.55 12.32
CA MET A 359 -7.95 -10.52 12.32
C MET A 359 -7.39 -11.00 13.66
N LEU A 360 -7.91 -10.48 14.79
CA LEU A 360 -7.50 -10.88 16.14
C LEU A 360 -7.75 -12.37 16.40
N GLU A 361 -8.90 -12.90 15.96
CA GLU A 361 -9.24 -14.33 16.06
C GLU A 361 -8.30 -15.24 15.24
N HIS A 362 -7.62 -14.67 14.23
CA HIS A 362 -6.61 -15.35 13.43
C HIS A 362 -5.17 -15.01 13.85
N ASP A 363 -4.97 -14.60 15.10
CA ASP A 363 -3.66 -14.26 15.68
C ASP A 363 -2.92 -13.13 14.92
N ILE A 364 -3.66 -12.20 14.31
CA ILE A 364 -3.11 -10.98 13.72
C ILE A 364 -3.42 -9.81 14.66
N GLU A 365 -2.37 -9.16 15.18
CA GLU A 365 -2.53 -7.99 16.04
C GLU A 365 -3.01 -6.80 15.21
N VAL A 366 -3.94 -6.01 15.76
CA VAL A 366 -4.54 -4.85 15.10
C VAL A 366 -4.56 -3.65 16.04
N ILE A 367 -4.24 -2.46 15.52
CA ILE A 367 -4.45 -1.18 16.20
C ILE A 367 -5.74 -0.54 15.65
N ASP A 368 -6.78 -0.43 16.49
CA ASP A 368 -7.97 0.35 16.16
C ASP A 368 -7.73 1.85 16.41
N LEU A 369 -7.54 2.60 15.33
CA LEU A 369 -7.29 4.04 15.42
C LEU A 369 -8.55 4.89 15.66
N VAL A 370 -9.77 4.37 15.45
CA VAL A 370 -11.00 5.20 15.49
C VAL A 370 -11.22 5.85 16.87
N PRO A 371 -11.11 5.14 18.01
CA PRO A 371 -11.29 5.75 19.33
C PRO A 371 -10.32 6.92 19.57
N ALA A 372 -9.04 6.73 19.26
CA ALA A 372 -8.00 7.74 19.45
C ALA A 372 -8.21 8.96 18.52
N LEU A 373 -8.50 8.71 17.24
CA LEU A 373 -8.77 9.76 16.26
C LEU A 373 -9.99 10.60 16.65
N ARG A 374 -11.07 9.97 17.13
CA ARG A 374 -12.27 10.68 17.60
C ARG A 374 -11.99 11.53 18.84
N ALA A 375 -11.22 10.99 19.81
CA ALA A 375 -10.82 11.73 21.00
C ALA A 375 -9.95 12.96 20.65
N GLY A 376 -9.15 12.86 19.59
CA GLY A 376 -8.28 13.94 19.12
C GLY A 376 -8.96 15.01 18.26
N LEU A 377 -10.23 14.88 17.86
CA LEU A 377 -10.88 15.84 16.95
C LEU A 377 -10.97 17.26 17.50
N GLU A 378 -11.07 17.43 18.83
CA GLU A 378 -11.09 18.76 19.45
C GLU A 378 -9.69 19.37 19.57
N ALA A 379 -8.67 18.52 19.76
CA ALA A 379 -7.28 18.95 19.93
C ALA A 379 -6.58 19.25 18.60
N HIS A 380 -7.03 18.62 17.52
CA HIS A 380 -6.43 18.74 16.21
C HIS A 380 -7.46 19.24 15.18
N PRO A 381 -7.27 20.44 14.60
CA PRO A 381 -8.22 20.98 13.63
C PRO A 381 -8.32 20.14 12.35
N PHE A 382 -7.28 19.38 12.02
CA PHE A 382 -7.23 18.50 10.84
C PHE A 382 -6.73 17.11 11.21
N VAL A 383 -7.66 16.19 11.45
CA VAL A 383 -7.36 14.75 11.51
C VAL A 383 -7.24 14.16 10.11
N TYR A 384 -8.08 14.63 9.19
CA TYR A 384 -8.00 14.38 7.75
C TYR A 384 -7.85 15.71 7.02
N TYR A 385 -7.35 15.66 5.78
CA TYR A 385 -7.50 16.80 4.88
C TYR A 385 -8.99 17.06 4.58
N ASP A 386 -9.30 18.24 4.06
CA ASP A 386 -10.66 18.59 3.68
C ASP A 386 -11.14 17.83 2.43
N ASN A 387 -12.33 18.19 1.93
CA ASN A 387 -12.89 17.65 0.68
C ASN A 387 -12.92 16.10 0.64
N ARG A 388 -12.63 15.55 -0.54
CA ARG A 388 -12.65 14.12 -0.89
C ARG A 388 -11.32 13.41 -0.62
N ASP A 389 -10.31 14.10 -0.09
CA ASP A 389 -9.03 13.46 0.21
C ASP A 389 -9.20 12.48 1.38
N THR A 390 -8.73 11.26 1.22
CA THR A 390 -8.88 10.19 2.24
C THR A 390 -7.68 10.09 3.17
N HIS A 391 -6.60 10.83 2.92
CA HIS A 391 -5.36 10.73 3.68
C HIS A 391 -5.45 11.44 5.03
N PRO A 392 -4.65 11.00 6.00
CA PRO A 392 -4.50 11.70 7.25
C PRO A 392 -3.84 13.05 7.07
N ALA A 393 -4.37 14.06 7.76
CA ALA A 393 -3.68 15.31 7.97
C ALA A 393 -2.85 15.25 9.26
N ASP A 394 -2.18 16.35 9.59
CA ASP A 394 -1.25 16.47 10.71
C ASP A 394 -1.74 15.85 12.03
N GLY A 395 -3.00 16.08 12.41
CA GLY A 395 -3.57 15.48 13.62
C GLY A 395 -3.70 13.97 13.55
N GLY A 396 -4.20 13.44 12.42
CA GLY A 396 -4.33 12.00 12.22
C GLY A 396 -2.99 11.30 12.16
N ILE A 397 -1.98 11.96 11.60
CA ILE A 397 -0.60 11.49 11.54
C ILE A 397 0.00 11.35 12.95
N GLN A 398 -0.10 12.40 13.77
CA GLN A 398 0.42 12.40 15.14
C GLN A 398 -0.28 11.35 16.00
N ILE A 399 -1.61 11.30 15.96
CA ILE A 399 -2.40 10.32 16.74
C ILE A 399 -2.06 8.89 16.34
N ALA A 400 -1.96 8.58 15.04
CA ALA A 400 -1.60 7.24 14.60
C ALA A 400 -0.18 6.85 15.04
N ALA A 401 0.77 7.78 14.96
CA ALA A 401 2.12 7.54 15.46
C ALA A 401 2.15 7.31 16.97
N ASP A 402 1.37 8.05 17.76
CA ASP A 402 1.26 7.86 19.21
C ASP A 402 0.67 6.49 19.57
N GLU A 403 -0.35 6.02 18.85
CA GLU A 403 -0.90 4.66 19.08
C GLU A 403 0.10 3.56 18.68
N VAL A 404 0.84 3.73 17.59
CA VAL A 404 1.92 2.80 17.21
C VAL A 404 3.04 2.81 18.24
N ALA A 405 3.41 3.97 18.78
CA ALA A 405 4.44 4.12 19.79
C ALA A 405 4.13 3.35 21.09
N LYS A 406 2.85 3.26 21.48
CA LYS A 406 2.43 2.45 22.64
C LYS A 406 2.77 0.97 22.45
N VAL A 407 2.57 0.44 21.23
CA VAL A 407 2.94 -0.94 20.89
C VAL A 407 4.45 -1.11 20.81
N LEU A 408 5.16 -0.14 20.24
CA LEU A 408 6.64 -0.14 20.18
C LEU A 408 7.29 -0.15 21.57
N GLY A 409 6.65 0.45 22.57
CA GLY A 409 7.11 0.44 23.97
C GLY A 409 7.27 -0.98 24.54
N ASP A 410 6.63 -1.97 23.92
CA ASP A 410 6.77 -3.36 24.35
C ASP A 410 8.04 -4.05 23.86
N TYR A 411 8.77 -3.52 22.86
CA TYR A 411 9.90 -4.18 22.19
C TYR A 411 11.29 -3.82 22.76
N ASP A 412 11.33 -3.09 23.88
CA ASP A 412 12.53 -2.57 24.54
C ASP A 412 13.56 -1.96 23.55
N LEU A 413 13.06 -1.26 22.52
CA LEU A 413 13.87 -0.68 21.43
C LEU A 413 14.67 0.54 21.86
N LEU A 414 14.32 1.13 23.00
CA LEU A 414 14.80 2.43 23.44
C LEU A 414 15.31 2.35 24.88
N PRO A 415 16.34 3.15 25.21
CA PRO A 415 16.78 3.27 26.59
C PRO A 415 15.69 3.92 27.46
N ALA A 416 15.68 3.61 28.76
CA ALA A 416 14.65 4.08 29.69
C ALA A 416 14.54 5.61 29.80
N ASN A 417 15.59 6.35 29.43
CA ASN A 417 15.64 7.81 29.42
C ASN A 417 15.47 8.42 28.01
N HIS A 418 14.91 7.66 27.07
CA HIS A 418 14.63 8.17 25.73
C HIS A 418 13.67 9.38 25.78
N THR A 419 13.99 10.40 25.01
CA THR A 419 13.15 11.59 24.83
C THR A 419 12.72 11.70 23.38
N LEU A 420 11.46 12.07 23.17
CA LEU A 420 10.92 12.33 21.84
C LEU A 420 11.78 13.34 21.08
N LEU A 421 12.01 13.09 19.79
CA LEU A 421 12.63 14.08 18.93
C LEU A 421 11.78 15.37 18.87
N PRO A 422 12.41 16.54 18.71
CA PRO A 422 11.68 17.78 18.56
C PRO A 422 10.92 17.80 17.24
N ILE A 423 9.82 18.55 17.23
CA ILE A 423 9.01 18.82 16.04
C ILE A 423 8.96 20.32 15.78
N GLU A 424 8.83 20.68 14.52
CA GLU A 424 8.65 22.06 14.07
C GLU A 424 7.31 22.19 13.35
N LYS A 425 6.49 23.13 13.80
CA LYS A 425 5.24 23.48 13.12
C LYS A 425 5.56 24.27 11.85
N THR A 426 4.96 23.84 10.74
CA THR A 426 5.03 24.50 9.44
C THR A 426 3.64 24.51 8.79
N GLU A 427 3.54 25.13 7.63
CA GLU A 427 2.34 25.18 6.78
C GLU A 427 2.76 24.96 5.33
N PHE A 428 1.92 24.27 4.56
CA PHE A 428 2.10 24.17 3.11
C PHE A 428 0.83 24.60 2.38
N VAL A 429 1.01 25.00 1.12
CA VAL A 429 -0.05 25.50 0.24
C VAL A 429 -0.20 24.56 -0.94
N ILE A 430 -1.43 24.22 -1.30
CA ILE A 430 -1.72 23.45 -2.51
C ILE A 430 -1.49 24.34 -3.74
N GLU A 431 -0.50 23.99 -4.56
CA GLU A 431 -0.07 24.84 -5.69
C GLU A 431 -0.94 24.72 -6.94
N LYS A 432 -1.62 23.58 -7.12
CA LYS A 432 -2.47 23.26 -8.26
C LYS A 432 -3.74 22.57 -7.80
N ASP A 433 -4.82 22.77 -8.54
CA ASP A 433 -6.04 22.00 -8.31
C ASP A 433 -5.74 20.52 -8.59
N MET A 434 -6.12 19.68 -7.64
CA MET A 434 -6.07 18.23 -7.75
C MET A 434 -7.46 17.68 -7.50
N GLU A 435 -7.68 16.40 -7.78
CA GLU A 435 -9.00 15.76 -7.58
C GLU A 435 -9.55 16.00 -6.17
N TYR A 436 -8.67 16.08 -5.18
CA TYR A 436 -9.04 16.17 -3.76
C TYR A 436 -8.69 17.48 -3.08
N PHE A 437 -7.82 18.31 -3.67
CA PHE A 437 -7.35 19.54 -3.06
C PHE A 437 -7.63 20.74 -3.95
N THR A 438 -8.03 21.85 -3.32
CA THR A 438 -8.23 23.13 -4.00
C THR A 438 -6.95 23.94 -3.96
N LYS A 439 -6.56 24.53 -5.09
CA LYS A 439 -5.42 25.44 -5.15
C LYS A 439 -5.57 26.58 -4.14
N GLY A 440 -4.51 26.85 -3.39
CA GLY A 440 -4.46 27.88 -2.37
C GLY A 440 -4.92 27.42 -0.98
N SER A 441 -5.47 26.22 -0.83
CA SER A 441 -5.71 25.63 0.50
C SER A 441 -4.41 25.53 1.29
N ARG A 442 -4.50 25.82 2.59
CA ARG A 442 -3.39 25.84 3.54
C ARG A 442 -3.63 24.77 4.60
N TYR A 443 -2.63 23.94 4.86
CA TYR A 443 -2.71 22.94 5.92
C TYR A 443 -1.51 23.04 6.86
N PRO A 444 -1.74 22.98 8.18
CA PRO A 444 -0.65 22.85 9.13
C PRO A 444 0.00 21.48 8.99
N ALA A 445 1.29 21.41 9.29
CA ALA A 445 2.03 20.17 9.44
C ALA A 445 3.07 20.32 10.54
N HIS A 446 3.39 19.23 11.23
CA HIS A 446 4.56 19.15 12.09
C HIS A 446 5.59 18.24 11.43
N ARG A 447 6.79 18.78 11.20
CA ARG A 447 7.93 17.98 10.74
C ARG A 447 8.80 17.57 11.90
N VAL A 448 9.29 16.33 11.88
CA VAL A 448 10.23 15.80 12.86
C VAL A 448 11.64 16.27 12.52
N LEU A 449 12.34 16.77 13.53
CA LEU A 449 13.71 17.25 13.41
C LEU A 449 14.67 16.11 13.79
N PHE A 450 15.02 15.29 12.79
CA PHE A 450 16.04 14.26 12.97
C PHE A 450 17.44 14.89 13.08
N PRO A 451 18.31 14.36 13.95
CA PRO A 451 19.74 14.66 13.91
C PRO A 451 20.32 14.43 12.51
N VAL A 452 21.30 15.24 12.11
CA VAL A 452 21.96 15.11 10.79
C VAL A 452 22.63 13.75 10.64
N ASP A 453 23.09 13.17 11.75
CA ASP A 453 23.74 11.88 11.87
C ASP A 453 22.78 10.75 12.28
N ALA A 454 21.46 10.96 12.19
CA ALA A 454 20.48 9.92 12.52
C ALA A 454 20.64 8.71 11.60
N THR A 455 21.24 7.65 12.11
CA THR A 455 21.36 6.37 11.40
C THR A 455 20.02 5.65 11.39
N PRO A 456 19.57 5.13 10.23
CA PRO A 456 18.42 4.24 10.18
C PRO A 456 18.67 3.00 11.04
N HIS A 457 17.70 2.62 11.87
CA HIS A 457 17.74 1.36 12.60
C HIS A 457 16.78 0.37 11.95
N ARG A 458 17.23 -0.88 11.85
CA ARG A 458 16.52 -1.92 11.10
C ARG A 458 15.50 -2.72 11.92
N GLU A 459 15.35 -2.45 13.21
CA GLU A 459 14.47 -3.25 14.07
C GLU A 459 12.97 -3.06 13.75
N VAL A 460 12.61 -1.90 13.22
CA VAL A 460 11.22 -1.55 12.87
C VAL A 460 11.11 -1.36 11.37
N LEU A 461 10.16 -2.05 10.75
CA LEU A 461 9.76 -1.83 9.36
C LEU A 461 8.32 -1.34 9.29
N LEU A 462 8.11 -0.25 8.59
CA LEU A 462 6.79 0.25 8.26
C LEU A 462 6.49 -0.10 6.82
N GLN A 463 5.34 -0.73 6.58
CA GLN A 463 4.89 -1.00 5.23
C GLN A 463 3.50 -0.46 5.01
N GLY A 464 3.21 0.01 3.80
CA GLY A 464 1.92 0.61 3.53
C GLY A 464 1.79 1.21 2.15
N ASP A 465 0.71 1.96 2.00
CA ASP A 465 0.39 2.71 0.79
C ASP A 465 0.66 4.21 1.00
N SER A 466 -0.03 5.05 0.23
CA SER A 466 0.05 6.51 0.27
C SER A 466 -0.14 7.10 1.68
N PHE A 467 -0.78 6.39 2.60
CA PHE A 467 -0.97 6.83 3.99
C PHE A 467 0.35 6.95 4.76
N LEU A 468 1.41 6.24 4.33
CA LEU A 468 2.76 6.37 4.89
C LEU A 468 3.66 7.39 4.17
N SER A 469 3.27 7.88 2.99
CA SER A 469 4.05 8.83 2.20
C SER A 469 3.51 10.25 2.30
N VAL A 470 2.21 10.45 2.43
CA VAL A 470 1.61 11.79 2.55
C VAL A 470 1.96 12.40 3.92
N PRO A 471 2.38 13.69 4.01
CA PRO A 471 2.47 14.70 2.95
C PRO A 471 3.92 14.98 2.47
N THR A 472 4.77 13.96 2.28
CA THR A 472 6.21 14.14 1.91
C THR A 472 6.42 15.06 0.71
N ASN A 473 5.50 15.06 -0.26
CA ASN A 473 5.56 15.92 -1.44
C ASN A 473 5.42 17.43 -1.13
N TYR A 474 4.95 17.77 0.07
CA TYR A 474 4.76 19.16 0.53
C TYR A 474 5.65 19.50 1.72
N VAL A 475 5.81 18.56 2.65
CA VAL A 475 6.57 18.77 3.88
C VAL A 475 7.39 17.51 4.17
N HIS A 476 8.71 17.63 4.02
CA HIS A 476 9.65 16.58 4.42
C HIS A 476 9.56 16.33 5.93
N ASN A 477 9.75 15.06 6.32
CA ASN A 477 9.74 14.58 7.70
C ASN A 477 8.39 14.76 8.44
N ALA A 478 7.26 14.84 7.73
CA ALA A 478 5.94 15.03 8.34
C ALA A 478 5.00 13.83 8.18
N THR A 479 5.49 12.65 7.83
CA THR A 479 4.66 11.44 7.63
C THR A 479 4.41 10.68 8.93
N ILE A 480 3.47 9.72 8.91
CA ILE A 480 3.28 8.75 10.00
C ILE A 480 4.61 8.09 10.36
N ALA A 481 5.40 7.69 9.37
CA ALA A 481 6.69 7.05 9.59
C ALA A 481 7.69 7.96 10.30
N ASP A 482 7.72 9.24 9.94
CA ASP A 482 8.60 10.21 10.59
C ASP A 482 8.18 10.47 12.04
N HIS A 483 6.87 10.61 12.29
CA HIS A 483 6.34 10.77 13.65
C HIS A 483 6.50 9.51 14.50
N ILE A 484 6.48 8.31 13.93
CA ILE A 484 6.93 7.09 14.64
C ILE A 484 8.43 7.21 14.95
N GLY A 485 9.24 7.67 14.01
CA GLY A 485 10.67 7.92 14.23
C GLY A 485 10.95 8.95 15.33
N ARG A 486 10.04 9.90 15.55
CA ARG A 486 10.09 10.82 16.70
C ARG A 486 10.08 10.08 18.03
N HIS A 487 9.23 9.05 18.14
CA HIS A 487 9.12 8.18 19.31
C HIS A 487 10.28 7.21 19.44
N LEU A 488 10.98 6.89 18.35
CA LEU A 488 12.12 5.99 18.33
C LEU A 488 13.48 6.70 18.47
N GLY A 489 13.55 8.01 18.25
CA GLY A 489 14.83 8.73 18.18
C GLY A 489 15.61 8.51 16.89
N TYR A 490 15.10 7.71 15.96
CA TYR A 490 15.71 7.40 14.67
C TYR A 490 14.64 7.23 13.60
N ARG A 491 15.04 7.24 12.32
CA ARG A 491 14.13 6.98 11.21
C ARG A 491 13.89 5.47 11.08
N PRO A 492 12.66 4.97 11.26
CA PRO A 492 12.35 3.58 10.95
C PRO A 492 12.45 3.36 9.44
N ASP A 493 12.80 2.15 9.01
CA ASP A 493 12.73 1.81 7.60
C ASP A 493 11.27 1.76 7.15
N LYS A 494 11.05 2.15 5.89
CA LYS A 494 9.73 2.06 5.28
C LYS A 494 9.76 1.49 3.87
N LEU A 495 8.75 0.69 3.57
CA LEU A 495 8.45 0.16 2.24
C LEU A 495 7.06 0.66 1.85
N VAL A 496 6.99 1.63 0.94
CA VAL A 496 5.73 2.25 0.54
C VAL A 496 5.41 1.91 -0.90
N ARG A 497 4.18 1.47 -1.15
CA ARG A 497 3.66 1.25 -2.49
C ARG A 497 2.37 2.00 -2.70
N GLU A 498 2.44 3.08 -3.46
CA GLU A 498 1.30 3.91 -3.81
C GLU A 498 0.18 3.06 -4.42
N ALA A 499 -1.02 3.16 -3.84
CA ALA A 499 -2.22 2.40 -4.22
C ALA A 499 -2.07 0.85 -4.23
N GLY A 500 -1.08 0.28 -3.54
CA GLY A 500 -0.69 -1.13 -3.65
C GLY A 500 -0.76 -1.95 -2.35
N ALA A 501 -1.63 -1.61 -1.39
CA ALA A 501 -1.73 -2.33 -0.12
C ALA A 501 -1.94 -3.86 -0.29
N ASN A 502 -2.65 -4.28 -1.33
CA ASN A 502 -2.87 -5.69 -1.68
C ASN A 502 -1.64 -6.44 -2.23
N LEU A 503 -0.53 -5.72 -2.48
CA LEU A 503 0.72 -6.25 -3.05
C LEU A 503 1.82 -6.42 -2.00
N ILE A 504 1.53 -6.16 -0.71
CA ILE A 504 2.47 -6.21 0.41
C ILE A 504 3.33 -7.46 0.43
N LEU A 505 2.72 -8.64 0.29
CA LEU A 505 3.42 -9.92 0.32
C LEU A 505 4.41 -10.04 -0.83
N GLN A 506 4.05 -9.59 -2.03
CA GLN A 506 4.95 -9.62 -3.17
C GLN A 506 6.12 -8.69 -2.97
N ASP A 507 5.88 -7.49 -2.43
CA ASP A 507 6.93 -6.52 -2.21
C ASP A 507 7.96 -7.04 -1.20
N LEU A 508 7.49 -7.67 -0.12
CA LEU A 508 8.37 -8.31 0.86
C LEU A 508 9.08 -9.55 0.32
N ALA A 509 8.38 -10.39 -0.44
CA ALA A 509 8.95 -11.58 -1.07
C ALA A 509 10.09 -11.25 -2.05
N ARG A 510 10.10 -10.02 -2.58
CA ARG A 510 11.13 -9.51 -3.49
C ARG A 510 12.30 -8.83 -2.78
N LEU A 511 12.20 -8.59 -1.48
CA LEU A 511 13.34 -8.08 -0.72
C LEU A 511 14.40 -9.18 -0.58
N PRO A 512 15.70 -8.82 -0.56
CA PRO A 512 16.71 -9.72 -0.05
C PRO A 512 16.36 -10.16 1.38
N LYS A 513 16.68 -11.41 1.73
CA LYS A 513 16.58 -11.90 3.12
C LYS A 513 17.25 -10.97 4.13
N SER A 514 18.39 -10.38 3.77
CA SER A 514 19.15 -9.45 4.62
C SER A 514 18.41 -8.15 4.95
N GLU A 515 17.31 -7.82 4.26
CA GLU A 515 16.43 -6.70 4.62
C GLU A 515 15.41 -7.08 5.69
N LEU A 516 15.15 -8.38 5.89
CA LEU A 516 14.30 -8.93 6.95
C LEU A 516 15.10 -9.28 8.21
N GLU A 517 16.39 -9.53 8.08
CA GLU A 517 17.27 -9.89 9.21
C GLU A 517 17.36 -8.77 10.26
N GLY A 518 17.21 -9.14 11.53
CA GLY A 518 17.31 -8.23 12.67
C GLY A 518 16.06 -7.37 12.92
N ARG A 519 15.02 -7.50 12.10
CA ARG A 519 13.73 -6.85 12.32
C ARG A 519 12.99 -7.53 13.47
N LYS A 520 12.32 -6.74 14.30
CA LYS A 520 11.51 -7.24 15.43
C LYS A 520 10.02 -7.14 15.13
N VAL A 521 9.61 -6.09 14.42
CA VAL A 521 8.20 -5.80 14.15
C VAL A 521 8.01 -5.11 12.80
N LEU A 522 6.95 -5.51 12.11
CA LEU A 522 6.43 -4.87 10.91
C LEU A 522 5.05 -4.26 11.21
N PHE A 523 4.90 -2.95 11.00
CA PHE A 523 3.60 -2.28 11.03
C PHE A 523 3.08 -2.11 9.61
N PHE A 524 1.92 -2.71 9.33
CA PHE A 524 1.25 -2.57 8.04
C PHE A 524 0.13 -1.53 8.12
N VAL A 525 0.40 -0.34 7.57
CA VAL A 525 -0.52 0.82 7.58
C VAL A 525 -1.16 0.99 6.21
N PHE A 526 -2.48 1.04 6.13
CA PHE A 526 -3.17 1.18 4.84
C PHE A 526 -4.57 1.79 4.98
N GLY A 527 -5.10 2.30 3.86
CA GLY A 527 -6.52 2.66 3.73
C GLY A 527 -7.40 1.42 3.45
N PRO A 528 -8.51 1.18 4.20
CA PRO A 528 -9.35 -0.02 4.08
C PRO A 528 -9.89 -0.28 2.67
N THR A 529 -10.18 0.76 1.90
CA THR A 529 -10.63 0.66 0.51
C THR A 529 -9.59 0.01 -0.40
N ARG A 530 -8.30 0.09 -0.03
CA ARG A 530 -7.18 -0.51 -0.77
C ARG A 530 -7.04 -2.01 -0.53
N LEU A 531 -7.50 -2.53 0.61
CA LEU A 531 -7.54 -3.98 0.83
C LEU A 531 -8.52 -4.70 -0.11
N ARG A 532 -9.55 -3.98 -0.58
CA ARG A 532 -10.61 -4.53 -1.42
C ARG A 532 -10.26 -4.56 -2.91
N SER A 533 -9.32 -3.72 -3.36
CA SER A 533 -9.28 -3.15 -4.72
C SER A 533 -9.58 -4.14 -5.86
N PRO A 534 -10.80 -4.08 -6.45
CA PRO A 534 -11.10 -4.52 -7.80
C PRO A 534 -11.15 -3.30 -8.76
N HIS A 535 -10.48 -2.19 -8.41
CA HIS A 535 -10.69 -0.87 -9.05
C HIS A 535 -9.62 -0.45 -10.05
N SER A 536 -8.73 -1.35 -10.45
CA SER A 536 -8.04 -1.15 -11.71
C SER A 536 -8.85 -1.87 -12.79
N PRO A 537 -9.45 -1.16 -13.77
CA PRO A 537 -10.02 -1.80 -14.97
C PRO A 537 -8.96 -2.54 -15.80
N LEU A 538 -7.68 -2.45 -15.43
CA LEU A 538 -6.56 -3.22 -15.97
C LEU A 538 -6.28 -4.51 -15.18
N MET A 539 -6.99 -4.75 -14.07
CA MET A 539 -6.82 -5.95 -13.26
C MET A 539 -8.06 -6.83 -13.38
N SER A 540 -7.87 -8.07 -13.83
CA SER A 540 -8.96 -9.04 -13.93
C SER A 540 -9.62 -9.24 -12.56
N PRO A 541 -10.90 -9.65 -12.51
CA PRO A 541 -11.60 -9.99 -11.27
C PRO A 541 -10.88 -11.04 -10.40
N GLU A 542 -9.85 -11.70 -10.92
CA GLU A 542 -9.05 -12.73 -10.24
C GLU A 542 -7.84 -12.16 -9.49
N LEU A 543 -7.57 -10.85 -9.54
CA LEU A 543 -6.47 -10.23 -8.80
C LEU A 543 -6.86 -9.94 -7.34
N HIS A 544 -7.23 -11.05 -6.70
CA HIS A 544 -7.11 -11.26 -5.27
C HIS A 544 -5.65 -11.10 -4.86
N TRP A 545 -5.46 -10.58 -3.66
CA TRP A 545 -4.20 -10.61 -2.91
C TRP A 545 -3.23 -11.68 -3.39
N HIS A 546 -2.10 -11.23 -3.91
CA HIS A 546 -1.07 -12.13 -4.35
C HIS A 546 -0.35 -12.68 -3.13
N LEU A 547 -0.70 -13.92 -2.81
CA LEU A 547 0.01 -14.69 -1.82
C LEU A 547 1.43 -14.91 -2.32
N ALA A 548 2.43 -14.65 -1.49
CA ALA A 548 3.83 -14.90 -1.80
C ALA A 548 4.54 -15.44 -0.55
N LEU A 549 5.59 -16.23 -0.76
CA LEU A 549 6.45 -16.69 0.32
C LEU A 549 7.60 -15.71 0.49
N LEU A 550 8.01 -15.46 1.74
CA LEU A 550 9.17 -14.64 2.03
C LEU A 550 10.46 -15.44 1.75
N PRO A 551 11.57 -14.76 1.41
CA PRO A 551 12.85 -15.41 1.11
C PRO A 551 13.38 -16.18 2.34
N GLU A 552 13.72 -17.46 2.16
CA GLU A 552 14.12 -18.37 3.26
C GLU A 552 15.50 -18.13 3.86
#